data_AF-A0A0M4HQY5-F1
#
_entry.id   AF-A0A0M4HQY5-F1
#
_cell.length_a   1.000
_cell.length_b   1.000
_cell.length_c   1.000
_cell.angle_alpha   90.00
_cell.angle_beta   90.00
_cell.angle_gamma   90.00
#
_symmetry.space_group_name_H-M   'P 1'
#
loop_
_entity.id
_entity.type
_entity.pdbx_description
1 polymer ?
#
loop_
_entity_poly.entity_id
_entity_poly.type
_entity_poly.pdbx_seq_one_letter_code
_entity_poly.pdbx_strand_id
1 'polypeptide(L)'
;MEEIILIYGINEVIFCGKDLSASEIMALMVNLPQPRQRPVSYKILPEDSQYIIGSSSKDTPGDYYTLEIALNLFQPRYIRNKRLLDVLSSVALLLTAPLLVWLVEQKEGFLRNCLRVLMGQRTWVGLRYAAGPRRMTQAILSPADAGAPATPLSDATKQRLELLYARDYTTGTDLSLLLRCFRWLGQE
;
A
#
# COMPACT_ATOMS: atom_id res chain seq x y z
N MET A 1 -14.22 2.58 -15.87
CA MET A 1 -13.13 1.58 -15.95
C MET A 1 -13.33 0.46 -14.94
N GLU A 2 -13.57 0.77 -13.67
CA GLU A 2 -13.84 -0.23 -12.61
C GLU A 2 -14.94 -1.25 -12.98
N GLU A 3 -16.04 -0.76 -13.54
CA GLU A 3 -17.20 -1.58 -13.92
C GLU A 3 -16.90 -2.53 -15.10
N ILE A 4 -16.06 -2.09 -16.04
CA ILE A 4 -15.67 -2.87 -17.23
C ILE A 4 -14.78 -4.04 -16.82
N ILE A 5 -13.85 -3.85 -15.89
CA ILE A 5 -12.98 -4.93 -15.39
C ILE A 5 -13.80 -6.03 -14.70
N LEU A 6 -14.81 -5.63 -13.92
CA LEU A 6 -15.68 -6.55 -13.19
C LEU A 6 -16.66 -7.29 -14.12
N ILE A 7 -17.28 -6.58 -15.08
CA ILE A 7 -18.24 -7.17 -16.01
C ILE A 7 -17.57 -8.11 -17.01
N TYR A 8 -16.42 -7.70 -17.58
CA TYR A 8 -15.74 -8.48 -18.61
C TYR A 8 -14.70 -9.46 -18.05
N GLY A 9 -14.48 -9.49 -16.74
CA GLY A 9 -13.57 -10.42 -16.09
C GLY A 9 -12.11 -10.24 -16.53
N ILE A 10 -11.70 -9.00 -16.80
CA ILE A 10 -10.35 -8.66 -17.27
C ILE A 10 -9.32 -9.09 -16.22
N ASN A 11 -8.33 -9.87 -16.65
CA ASN A 11 -7.25 -10.40 -15.81
C ASN A 11 -5.91 -9.69 -16.05
N GLU A 12 -5.79 -8.88 -17.10
CA GLU A 12 -4.56 -8.16 -17.46
C GLU A 12 -4.91 -6.76 -17.98
N VAL A 13 -4.22 -5.74 -17.47
CA VAL A 13 -4.33 -4.36 -17.92
C VAL A 13 -2.93 -3.83 -18.26
N ILE A 14 -2.75 -3.35 -19.49
CA ILE A 14 -1.50 -2.79 -19.97
C ILE A 14 -1.64 -1.27 -20.05
N PHE A 15 -0.82 -0.54 -19.31
CA PHE A 15 -0.77 0.93 -19.34
C PHE A 15 0.30 1.42 -20.31
N CYS A 16 -0.01 2.50 -21.04
CA CYS A 16 0.94 3.16 -21.91
C CYS A 16 1.74 4.21 -21.10
N GLY A 17 3.03 3.96 -20.89
CA GLY A 17 3.94 4.85 -20.16
C GLY A 17 4.26 6.16 -20.91
N LYS A 18 3.94 6.25 -22.21
CA LYS A 18 3.99 7.49 -22.99
C LYS A 18 2.88 8.46 -22.61
N ASP A 19 1.69 7.93 -22.32
CA ASP A 19 0.49 8.74 -22.10
C ASP A 19 0.21 8.97 -20.60
N LEU A 20 0.74 8.11 -19.73
CA LEU A 20 0.56 8.15 -18.29
C LEU A 20 1.90 8.09 -17.57
N SER A 21 2.13 9.01 -16.64
CA SER A 21 3.28 8.94 -15.74
C SER A 21 3.19 7.72 -14.82
N ALA A 22 4.34 7.22 -14.35
CA ALA A 22 4.37 6.10 -13.41
C ALA A 22 3.52 6.35 -12.14
N SER A 23 3.45 7.61 -11.67
CA SER A 23 2.59 8.02 -10.56
C SER A 23 1.10 7.89 -10.86
N GLU A 24 0.67 8.26 -12.08
CA GLU A 24 -0.73 8.15 -12.51
C GLU A 24 -1.11 6.68 -12.70
N ILE A 25 -0.22 5.88 -13.28
CA ILE A 25 -0.42 4.43 -13.42
C ILE A 25 -0.58 3.78 -12.04
N MET A 26 0.30 4.09 -11.09
CA MET A 26 0.18 3.58 -9.72
C MET A 26 -1.13 4.02 -9.06
N ALA A 27 -1.53 5.28 -9.21
CA ALA A 27 -2.79 5.78 -8.68
C ALA A 27 -3.99 5.01 -9.27
N LEU A 28 -4.00 4.77 -10.58
CA LEU A 28 -5.04 3.97 -11.24
C LEU A 28 -5.05 2.54 -10.72
N MET A 29 -3.90 1.88 -10.60
CA MET A 29 -3.81 0.51 -10.07
C MET A 29 -4.33 0.36 -8.64
N VAL A 30 -4.17 1.39 -7.80
CA VAL A 30 -4.71 1.40 -6.43
C VAL A 30 -6.23 1.58 -6.44
N ASN A 31 -6.77 2.40 -7.35
CA ASN A 31 -8.21 2.65 -7.45
C ASN A 31 -8.98 1.49 -8.09
N LEU A 32 -8.35 0.74 -9.01
CA LEU A 32 -9.01 -0.32 -9.73
C LEU A 32 -9.40 -1.50 -8.81
N PRO A 33 -10.55 -2.15 -9.05
CA PRO A 33 -10.99 -3.27 -8.23
C PRO A 33 -9.98 -4.41 -8.33
N GLN A 34 -9.60 -4.97 -7.18
CA GLN A 34 -8.77 -6.17 -7.07
C GLN A 34 -9.65 -7.33 -6.59
N PRO A 35 -10.29 -8.11 -7.51
CA PRO A 35 -11.09 -9.26 -7.10
C PRO A 35 -10.20 -10.27 -6.37
N ARG A 36 -10.58 -10.65 -5.14
CA ARG A 36 -9.81 -11.62 -4.33
C ARG A 36 -9.62 -12.98 -5.02
N GLN A 37 -10.50 -13.32 -5.96
CA GLN A 37 -10.49 -14.59 -6.69
C GLN A 37 -9.73 -14.51 -8.02
N ARG A 38 -9.45 -13.32 -8.54
CA ARG A 38 -8.77 -13.10 -9.82
C ARG A 38 -7.92 -11.84 -9.72
N PRO A 39 -6.66 -11.95 -9.26
CA PRO A 39 -5.77 -10.81 -9.24
C PRO A 39 -5.58 -10.30 -10.67
N VAL A 40 -5.75 -8.99 -10.87
CA VAL A 40 -5.49 -8.35 -12.16
C VAL A 40 -3.99 -8.09 -12.26
N SER A 41 -3.36 -8.61 -13.31
CA SER A 41 -1.96 -8.31 -13.62
C SER A 41 -1.85 -6.96 -14.31
N TYR A 42 -0.90 -6.15 -13.88
CA TYR A 42 -0.67 -4.83 -14.45
C TYR A 42 0.71 -4.77 -15.10
N LYS A 43 0.75 -4.32 -16.35
CA LYS A 43 1.99 -4.13 -17.11
C LYS A 43 2.08 -2.71 -17.61
N ILE A 44 3.30 -2.18 -17.69
CA ILE A 44 3.56 -0.89 -18.32
C ILE A 44 4.34 -1.12 -19.59
N LEU A 45 3.84 -0.53 -20.67
CA LEU A 45 4.53 -0.35 -21.92
C LEU A 45 5.40 0.91 -21.81
N PRO A 46 6.75 0.81 -21.82
CA PRO A 46 7.62 1.98 -21.75
C PRO A 46 7.44 2.93 -22.96
N GLU A 47 7.72 4.22 -22.75
CA GLU A 47 7.48 5.32 -23.71
C GLU A 47 8.39 5.27 -24.94
N ASP A 48 9.66 4.92 -24.72
CA ASP A 48 10.66 4.72 -25.74
C ASP A 48 10.81 3.22 -25.94
N SER A 49 10.96 2.78 -27.18
CA SER A 49 11.17 1.39 -27.59
C SER A 49 12.49 0.78 -27.08
N GLN A 50 12.89 1.05 -25.83
CA GLN A 50 13.93 0.34 -25.09
C GLN A 50 13.45 -1.05 -24.69
N TYR A 51 12.99 -1.80 -25.69
CA TYR A 51 13.13 -3.23 -25.65
C TYR A 51 14.61 -3.51 -25.84
N ILE A 52 15.28 -4.00 -24.80
CA ILE A 52 16.52 -4.73 -25.01
C ILE A 52 16.10 -6.03 -25.69
N ILE A 53 16.05 -6.02 -27.03
CA ILE A 53 15.92 -7.23 -27.83
C ILE A 53 17.26 -7.96 -27.67
N GLY A 54 17.34 -8.85 -26.70
CA GLY A 54 18.39 -9.85 -26.67
C GLY A 54 18.23 -10.73 -27.91
N SER A 55 19.33 -11.01 -28.62
CA SER A 55 19.36 -11.94 -29.73
C SER A 55 18.98 -13.35 -29.27
N SER A 56 17.70 -13.66 -29.24
CA SER A 56 17.19 -15.03 -29.08
C SER A 56 16.65 -15.51 -30.43
N SER A 57 16.92 -16.77 -30.74
CA SER A 57 16.75 -17.39 -32.05
C SER A 57 15.31 -17.33 -32.56
N LYS A 58 15.19 -17.49 -33.88
CA LYS A 58 13.98 -17.45 -34.75
C LYS A 58 12.73 -18.20 -34.24
N ASP A 59 12.84 -19.03 -33.20
CA ASP A 59 11.78 -19.93 -32.68
C ASP A 59 11.31 -19.61 -31.25
N THR A 60 11.79 -18.53 -30.62
CA THR A 60 11.30 -18.05 -29.32
C THR A 60 10.71 -16.65 -29.46
N PRO A 61 9.43 -16.42 -29.12
CA PRO A 61 8.90 -15.06 -29.00
C PRO A 61 9.79 -14.29 -28.04
N GLY A 62 10.36 -13.18 -28.49
CA GLY A 62 11.25 -12.36 -27.66
C GLY A 62 10.52 -11.95 -26.38
N ASP A 63 11.09 -12.26 -25.23
CA ASP A 63 10.53 -11.88 -23.95
C ASP A 63 10.46 -10.35 -23.86
N TYR A 64 9.25 -9.80 -24.01
CA TYR A 64 9.00 -8.39 -23.79
C TYR A 64 9.23 -8.10 -22.31
N TYR A 65 10.28 -7.34 -21.98
CA TYR A 65 10.51 -6.83 -20.62
C TYR A 65 9.49 -5.74 -20.30
N THR A 66 8.25 -6.12 -20.03
CA THR A 66 7.28 -5.23 -19.39
C THR A 66 7.66 -5.10 -17.92
N LEU A 67 7.79 -3.88 -17.41
CA LEU A 67 7.89 -3.65 -15.97
C LEU A 67 6.56 -4.07 -15.35
N GLU A 68 6.52 -5.28 -14.77
CA GLU A 68 5.44 -5.69 -13.90
C GLU A 68 5.49 -4.83 -12.63
N ILE A 69 4.62 -3.84 -12.55
CA ILE A 69 4.43 -3.12 -11.29
C ILE A 69 3.50 -3.97 -10.45
N ALA A 70 4.09 -4.75 -9.55
CA ALA A 70 3.33 -5.38 -8.48
C ALA A 70 3.29 -4.42 -7.28
N LEU A 71 2.09 -3.98 -6.88
CA LEU A 71 1.93 -3.29 -5.60
C LEU A 71 2.02 -4.33 -4.48
N ASN A 72 3.18 -4.41 -3.83
CA ASN A 72 3.45 -5.41 -2.79
C ASN A 72 2.38 -5.41 -1.70
N LEU A 73 1.86 -4.24 -1.30
CA LEU A 73 0.83 -4.11 -0.27
C LEU A 73 -0.44 -4.92 -0.58
N PHE A 74 -0.77 -5.15 -1.85
CA PHE A 74 -1.98 -5.87 -2.28
C PHE A 74 -1.75 -7.35 -2.57
N GLN A 75 -0.51 -7.84 -2.50
CA GLN A 75 -0.29 -9.27 -2.74
C GLN A 75 -0.73 -10.10 -1.52
N PRO A 76 -1.31 -11.29 -1.73
CA PRO A 76 -1.83 -12.12 -0.63
C PRO A 76 -0.81 -12.43 0.47
N ARG A 77 0.46 -12.65 0.09
CA ARG A 77 1.56 -12.91 1.04
C ARG A 77 1.77 -11.73 1.99
N TYR A 78 1.86 -10.52 1.45
CA TYR A 78 2.09 -9.30 2.22
C TYR A 78 0.88 -8.91 3.06
N ILE A 79 -0.34 -9.07 2.55
CA ILE A 79 -1.58 -8.83 3.33
C ILE A 79 -1.64 -9.73 4.56
N ARG A 80 -1.30 -11.02 4.43
CA ARG A 80 -1.28 -11.97 5.56
C ARG A 80 -0.22 -11.59 6.59
N ASN A 81 0.99 -11.26 6.14
CA ASN A 81 2.07 -10.83 7.03
C ASN A 81 1.73 -9.52 7.75
N LYS A 82 1.12 -8.58 7.03
CA LYS A 82 0.63 -7.31 7.59
C LYS A 82 -0.39 -7.57 8.70
N ARG A 83 -1.40 -8.40 8.43
CA ARG A 83 -2.43 -8.74 9.42
C ARG A 83 -1.84 -9.40 10.67
N LEU A 84 -0.84 -10.27 10.49
CA LEU A 84 -0.14 -10.91 11.60
C LEU A 84 0.63 -9.87 12.43
N LEU A 85 1.36 -8.97 11.78
CA LEU A 85 2.09 -7.89 12.45
C LEU A 85 1.13 -6.96 13.21
N ASP A 86 0.00 -6.59 12.60
CA ASP A 86 -1.01 -5.73 13.21
C ASP A 86 -1.57 -6.37 14.49
N VAL A 87 -1.97 -7.65 14.43
CA VAL A 87 -2.52 -8.37 15.58
C VAL A 87 -1.47 -8.57 16.68
N LEU A 88 -0.26 -9.00 16.33
CA LEU A 88 0.82 -9.22 17.32
C LEU A 88 1.22 -7.92 18.00
N SER A 89 1.35 -6.84 17.24
CA SER A 89 1.68 -5.53 17.81
C SER A 89 0.53 -4.98 18.65
N SER A 90 -0.74 -5.13 18.26
CA SER A 90 -1.87 -4.75 19.12
C SER A 90 -1.89 -5.51 20.44
N VAL A 91 -1.62 -6.81 20.44
CA VAL A 91 -1.55 -7.61 21.68
C VAL A 91 -0.38 -7.14 22.55
N ALA A 92 0.81 -6.97 21.97
CA ALA A 92 1.98 -6.48 22.70
C ALA A 92 1.74 -5.08 23.30
N LEU A 93 1.11 -4.19 22.54
CA LEU A 93 0.76 -2.83 22.96
C LEU A 93 -0.30 -2.81 24.06
N LEU A 94 -1.28 -3.73 24.04
CA LEU A 94 -2.27 -3.85 25.13
C LEU A 94 -1.63 -4.38 26.42
N LEU A 95 -0.75 -5.37 26.33
CA LEU A 95 -0.04 -5.92 27.50
C LEU A 95 0.89 -4.88 28.14
N THR A 96 1.52 -4.05 27.31
CA THR A 96 2.44 -2.98 27.76
C THR A 96 1.75 -1.62 27.91
N ALA A 97 0.44 -1.54 27.66
CA ALA A 97 -0.36 -0.33 27.77
C ALA A 97 -0.22 0.43 29.11
N PRO A 98 -0.26 -0.21 30.30
CA PRO A 98 -0.18 0.54 31.55
C PRO A 98 1.12 1.34 31.68
N LEU A 99 2.19 0.92 31.01
CA LEU A 99 3.47 1.64 30.94
C LEU A 99 3.50 2.62 29.75
N LEU A 100 3.05 2.17 28.58
CA LEU A 100 3.16 2.89 27.32
C LEU A 100 2.16 4.04 27.13
N VAL A 101 1.01 3.99 27.81
CA VAL A 101 -0.03 5.03 27.74
C VAL A 101 0.48 6.42 28.15
N TRP A 102 1.55 6.49 28.95
CA TRP A 102 2.17 7.76 29.34
C TRP A 102 3.03 8.40 28.23
N LEU A 103 3.45 7.63 27.23
CA LEU A 103 4.29 8.10 26.11
C LEU A 103 3.48 8.51 24.88
N VAL A 104 2.20 8.14 24.82
CA VAL A 104 1.29 8.43 23.69
C VAL A 104 0.51 9.70 23.98
N GLU A 105 0.33 10.56 22.97
CA GLU A 105 -0.36 11.84 23.14
C GLU A 105 -1.85 11.67 23.48
N GLN A 106 -2.53 10.75 22.81
CA GLN A 106 -3.96 10.49 22.97
C GLN A 106 -4.21 9.11 23.61
N LYS A 107 -4.36 9.10 24.94
CA LYS A 107 -4.45 7.88 25.76
C LYS A 107 -5.69 7.03 25.48
N GLU A 108 -6.85 7.67 25.41
CA GLU A 108 -8.13 6.99 25.14
C GLU A 108 -8.16 6.42 23.72
N GLY A 109 -7.71 7.22 22.74
CA GLY A 109 -7.61 6.80 21.36
C GLY A 109 -6.65 5.63 21.18
N PHE A 110 -5.54 5.58 21.92
CA PHE A 110 -4.57 4.49 21.85
C PHE A 110 -5.18 3.12 22.19
N LEU A 111 -5.87 3.02 23.33
CA LEU A 111 -6.53 1.77 23.74
C LEU A 111 -7.63 1.36 22.76
N ARG A 112 -8.44 2.33 22.31
CA ARG A 112 -9.50 2.10 21.33
C ARG A 112 -8.94 1.63 19.99
N ASN A 113 -7.87 2.24 19.51
CA ASN A 113 -7.19 1.86 18.28
C ASN A 113 -6.57 0.46 18.39
N CYS A 114 -5.94 0.11 19.52
CA CYS A 114 -5.46 -1.25 19.75
C CYS A 114 -6.57 -2.29 19.60
N LEU A 115 -7.75 -2.04 20.21
CA LEU A 115 -8.90 -2.93 20.10
C LEU A 115 -9.45 -3.00 18.67
N ARG A 116 -9.57 -1.86 17.98
CA ARG A 116 -10.04 -1.80 16.58
C ARG A 116 -9.12 -2.55 15.61
N VAL A 117 -7.80 -2.45 15.82
CA VAL A 117 -6.82 -3.18 15.02
C VAL A 117 -6.91 -4.67 15.31
N LEU A 118 -7.03 -5.07 16.58
CA LEU A 118 -7.23 -6.46 16.97
C LEU A 118 -8.49 -7.06 16.33
N MET A 119 -9.61 -6.34 16.37
CA MET A 119 -10.89 -6.71 15.74
C MET A 119 -10.84 -6.69 14.19
N GLY A 120 -9.78 -6.14 13.59
CA GLY A 120 -9.63 -6.06 12.13
C GLY A 120 -10.44 -4.97 11.46
N GLN A 121 -10.89 -3.98 12.23
CA GLN A 121 -11.56 -2.79 11.72
C GLN A 121 -10.56 -1.76 11.17
N ARG A 122 -9.34 -1.75 11.72
CA ARG A 122 -8.24 -0.84 11.34
C ARG A 122 -6.91 -1.58 11.16
N THR A 123 -5.95 -0.91 10.51
CA THR A 123 -4.54 -1.32 10.45
C THR A 123 -3.67 -0.24 11.05
N TRP A 124 -2.45 -0.57 11.49
CA TRP A 124 -1.57 0.45 12.05
C TRP A 124 -1.11 1.46 11.00
N VAL A 125 -0.59 0.97 9.89
CA VAL A 125 -0.07 1.81 8.79
C VAL A 125 -0.80 1.43 7.51
N GLY A 126 -1.04 2.38 6.62
CA GLY A 126 -1.65 2.12 5.31
C GLY A 126 -1.95 3.40 4.54
N LEU A 127 -2.81 3.26 3.53
CA LEU A 127 -3.19 4.36 2.64
C LEU A 127 -4.35 5.14 3.28
N ARG A 128 -4.14 6.42 3.57
CA ARG A 128 -5.13 7.35 4.14
C ARG A 128 -5.55 8.42 3.13
N TYR A 129 -4.65 8.84 2.25
CA TYR A 129 -4.84 9.95 1.31
C TYR A 129 -4.93 9.51 -0.15
N ALA A 130 -4.25 8.42 -0.50
CA ALA A 130 -4.42 7.74 -1.77
C ALA A 130 -5.75 7.00 -1.74
N ALA A 131 -6.54 7.17 -2.80
CA ALA A 131 -7.81 6.49 -2.94
C ALA A 131 -7.56 4.97 -3.11
N GLY A 132 -7.55 4.27 -1.98
CA GLY A 132 -7.48 2.81 -1.90
C GLY A 132 -8.78 2.18 -2.39
N PRO A 133 -8.78 0.88 -2.72
CA PRO A 133 -10.03 0.18 -3.00
C PRO A 133 -10.95 0.34 -1.79
N ARG A 134 -12.25 0.63 -2.01
CA ARG A 134 -13.27 0.89 -0.97
C ARG A 134 -13.33 -0.14 0.17
N ARG A 135 -12.70 -1.31 0.01
CA ARG A 135 -12.64 -2.42 0.97
C ARG A 135 -11.39 -2.43 1.84
N MET A 136 -10.48 -1.47 1.70
CA MET A 136 -9.33 -1.36 2.62
C MET A 136 -9.79 -0.85 3.98
N THR A 137 -9.38 -1.56 5.02
CA THR A 137 -9.52 -1.14 6.41
C THR A 137 -8.78 0.17 6.63
N GLN A 138 -9.42 1.11 7.32
CA GLN A 138 -8.86 2.42 7.58
C GLN A 138 -7.53 2.30 8.35
N ALA A 139 -6.48 2.93 7.85
CA ALA A 139 -5.20 2.99 8.52
C ALA A 139 -5.18 4.11 9.57
N ILE A 140 -4.55 3.85 10.72
CA ILE A 140 -4.36 4.86 11.77
C ILE A 140 -3.26 5.84 11.33
N LEU A 141 -2.12 5.32 10.92
CA LEU A 141 -0.96 6.07 10.46
C LEU A 141 -0.85 6.03 8.94
N SER A 142 -0.48 7.16 8.37
CA SER A 142 0.01 7.25 7.00
C SER A 142 1.55 7.24 7.01
N PRO A 143 2.22 6.63 6.01
CA PRO A 143 3.66 6.81 5.79
C PRO A 143 4.08 8.28 5.72
N ALA A 144 3.16 9.17 5.29
CA ALA A 144 3.38 10.60 5.26
C ALA A 144 3.51 11.23 6.66
N ASP A 145 3.00 10.58 7.71
CA ASP A 145 3.12 11.04 9.09
C ASP A 145 4.56 10.80 9.62
N ALA A 146 5.30 9.82 9.10
CA ALA A 146 6.66 9.53 9.59
C ALA A 146 7.71 10.58 9.22
N GLY A 147 7.44 11.38 8.20
CA GLY A 147 8.15 12.63 7.98
C GLY A 147 7.43 13.71 8.78
N ALA A 148 8.11 14.31 9.76
CA ALA A 148 7.69 15.59 10.32
C ALA A 148 8.46 16.71 9.60
N PRO A 149 8.14 17.06 8.34
CA PRO A 149 8.74 18.23 7.72
C PRO A 149 8.29 19.49 8.47
N ALA A 150 9.17 20.48 8.52
CA ALA A 150 8.87 21.80 9.10
C ALA A 150 7.73 22.54 8.37
N THR A 151 7.31 22.04 7.20
CA THR A 151 6.22 22.57 6.38
C THR A 151 5.14 21.52 6.16
N PRO A 152 3.85 21.89 6.16
CA PRO A 152 2.78 20.94 5.88
C PRO A 152 2.93 20.38 4.46
N LEU A 153 2.95 19.05 4.36
CA LEU A 153 3.02 18.37 3.06
C LEU A 153 1.75 18.65 2.25
N SER A 154 1.92 18.92 0.95
CA SER A 154 0.80 18.97 0.02
C SER A 154 0.15 17.60 -0.12
N ASP A 155 -1.15 17.56 -0.41
CA ASP A 155 -1.90 16.30 -0.51
C ASP A 155 -1.36 15.41 -1.64
N ALA A 156 -0.88 16.00 -2.73
CA ALA A 156 -0.19 15.28 -3.80
C ALA A 156 1.09 14.58 -3.31
N THR A 157 1.84 15.19 -2.40
CA THR A 157 3.06 14.60 -1.83
C THR A 157 2.72 13.45 -0.89
N LYS A 158 1.68 13.60 -0.07
CA LYS A 158 1.19 12.53 0.82
C LYS A 158 0.73 11.31 0.02
N GLN A 159 -0.04 11.53 -1.04
CA GLN A 159 -0.47 10.48 -1.96
C GLN A 159 0.72 9.77 -2.61
N ARG A 160 1.73 10.52 -3.07
CA ARG A 160 2.94 9.93 -3.66
C ARG A 160 3.72 9.07 -2.67
N LEU A 161 3.86 9.50 -1.41
CA LEU A 161 4.49 8.70 -0.36
C LEU A 161 3.73 7.41 -0.06
N GLU A 162 2.41 7.49 -0.05
CA GLU A 162 1.53 6.32 0.12
C GLU A 162 1.62 5.34 -1.04
N LEU A 163 1.69 5.82 -2.28
CA LEU A 163 1.90 4.99 -3.47
C LEU A 163 3.26 4.30 -3.45
N LEU A 164 4.33 5.01 -3.06
CA LEU A 164 5.66 4.43 -2.88
C LEU A 164 5.65 3.36 -1.80
N TYR A 165 5.01 3.62 -0.66
CA TYR A 165 4.81 2.62 0.40
C TYR A 165 4.05 1.39 -0.11
N ALA A 166 2.99 1.56 -0.91
CA ALA A 166 2.22 0.45 -1.45
C ALA A 166 3.04 -0.42 -2.41
N ARG A 167 3.89 0.22 -3.23
CA ARG A 167 4.78 -0.43 -4.18
C ARG A 167 5.87 -1.23 -3.46
N ASP A 168 6.61 -0.58 -2.57
CA ASP A 168 7.81 -1.13 -1.92
C ASP A 168 7.50 -1.69 -0.52
N TYR A 169 6.26 -2.13 -0.30
CA TYR A 169 5.80 -2.62 1.00
C TYR A 169 6.66 -3.80 1.48
N THR A 170 7.11 -3.71 2.73
CA THR A 170 7.71 -4.82 3.47
C THR A 170 7.21 -4.79 4.91
N THR A 171 7.22 -5.94 5.58
CA THR A 171 6.86 -6.01 7.01
C THR A 171 7.83 -5.20 7.88
N GLY A 172 9.09 -5.06 7.47
CA GLY A 172 10.10 -4.26 8.16
C GLY A 172 9.85 -2.75 8.06
N THR A 173 9.42 -2.25 6.89
CA THR A 173 9.03 -0.84 6.74
C THR A 173 7.78 -0.52 7.55
N ASP A 174 6.83 -1.46 7.66
CA ASP A 174 5.65 -1.30 8.52
C ASP A 174 6.03 -1.14 10.00
N LEU A 175 6.92 -2.01 10.48
CA LEU A 175 7.39 -2.00 11.87
C LEU A 175 8.18 -0.71 12.19
N SER A 176 9.05 -0.27 11.28
CA SER A 176 9.83 0.94 11.49
C SER A 176 8.95 2.19 11.53
N LEU A 177 7.92 2.26 10.68
CA LEU A 177 6.91 3.33 10.71
C LEU A 177 6.12 3.31 12.01
N LEU A 178 5.66 2.14 12.47
CA LEU A 178 4.94 1.99 13.72
C LEU A 178 5.78 2.47 14.92
N LEU A 179 7.06 2.08 14.99
CA LEU A 179 7.96 2.49 16.07
C LEU A 179 8.27 3.99 16.02
N ARG A 180 8.48 4.55 14.82
CA ARG A 180 8.81 5.98 14.65
C ARG A 180 7.62 6.89 14.98
N CYS A 181 6.41 6.47 14.61
CA CYS A 181 5.16 7.20 14.86
C CYS A 181 4.41 6.69 16.09
N PHE A 182 5.09 5.95 16.99
CA PHE A 182 4.47 5.32 18.15
C PHE A 182 3.65 6.29 19.02
N ARG A 183 4.14 7.53 19.15
CA ARG A 183 3.49 8.60 19.95
C ARG A 183 2.12 9.03 19.40
N TRP A 184 1.85 8.73 18.14
CA TRP A 184 0.63 9.13 17.42
C TRP A 184 -0.34 7.97 17.17
N LEU A 185 -0.06 6.79 17.73
CA LEU A 185 -0.96 5.63 17.63
C LEU A 185 -2.34 5.87 18.27
N GLY A 186 -2.47 6.94 19.06
CA GLY A 186 -3.75 7.36 19.63
C GLY A 186 -4.60 8.27 18.75
N GLN A 187 -4.09 8.75 17.61
CA GLN A 187 -4.84 9.65 16.72
C GLN A 187 -6.03 8.92 16.06
N GLU A 188 -7.16 9.62 15.90
CA GLU A 188 -8.37 9.14 15.21
C GLU A 188 -8.75 10.01 14.01
#